data_AF-A0A543JBY3-F1
#
_entry.id   AF-A0A543JBY3-F1
#
_cell.length_a   1.000
_cell.length_b   1.000
_cell.length_c   1.000
_cell.angle_alpha   90.00
_cell.angle_beta   90.00
_cell.angle_gamma   90.00
#
_symmetry.space_group_name_H-M   'P 1'
#
loop_
_entity.id
_entity.type
_entity.pdbx_description
1 polymer ?
#
loop_
_entity_poly.entity_id
_entity_poly.type
_entity_poly.pdbx_seq_one_letter_code
_entity_poly.pdbx_strand_id
1 'polypeptide(L)'
;MSQALEVTGTRLRAAREYAGFSLTRMAQATNYSKSYLGLVETGVNPVTLEVVAAYERALGAGVYRSDINHPRLKKIDGPGHLQHIREAVESGDPDIFAQGPTSSSVDAAVAPVLGPQAMENFRRWAVGGRTSTLRANAVSILGFSPGRENAEVVVNVLESDDVVRRLCLASEVSRLTQCAWDVALAVADDPVGAPEPRKLAAKLAKEAVDPKDTEARWCAGYLLQRMAVVLGPED
;
A
#
# COMPACT_ATOMS: atom_id res chain seq x y z
N MET A 1 23.05 -9.67 9.26
CA MET A 1 23.20 -8.44 8.46
C MET A 1 21.80 -7.99 8.07
N SER A 2 21.38 -6.82 8.55
CA SER A 2 20.05 -6.25 8.31
C SER A 2 19.86 -6.01 6.81
N GLN A 3 18.88 -6.67 6.19
CA GLN A 3 18.44 -6.35 4.83
C GLN A 3 17.77 -4.98 4.86
N ALA A 4 18.53 -3.91 4.64
CA ALA A 4 17.96 -2.63 4.26
C ALA A 4 17.22 -2.85 2.94
N LEU A 5 15.89 -2.70 2.94
CA LEU A 5 15.07 -2.77 1.73
C LEU A 5 15.72 -1.91 0.64
N GLU A 6 16.11 -2.52 -0.47
CA GLU A 6 16.70 -1.82 -1.60
C GLU A 6 15.63 -0.93 -2.23
N VAL A 7 15.71 0.38 -1.98
CA VAL A 7 14.79 1.38 -2.54
C VAL A 7 15.20 1.66 -3.98
N THR A 8 14.31 1.37 -4.94
CA THR A 8 14.58 1.57 -6.37
C THR A 8 14.12 2.94 -6.87
N GLY A 9 14.66 3.39 -8.00
CA GLY A 9 14.27 4.65 -8.65
C GLY A 9 12.77 4.71 -8.97
N THR A 10 12.21 3.60 -9.43
CA THR A 10 10.77 3.47 -9.70
C THR A 10 9.95 3.65 -8.42
N ARG A 11 10.44 3.20 -7.27
CA ARG A 11 9.77 3.35 -5.98
C ARG A 11 9.78 4.79 -5.49
N LEU A 12 10.90 5.51 -5.66
CA LEU A 12 10.99 6.96 -5.43
C LEU A 12 9.94 7.71 -6.25
N ARG A 13 9.83 7.36 -7.54
CA ARG A 13 8.88 7.96 -8.47
C ARG A 13 7.43 7.74 -8.03
N ALA A 14 7.06 6.49 -7.73
CA ALA A 14 5.72 6.15 -7.30
C ALA A 14 5.35 6.89 -6.00
N ALA A 15 6.27 6.95 -5.02
CA ALA A 15 6.05 7.70 -3.78
C ALA A 15 5.85 9.21 -4.02
N ARG A 16 6.65 9.80 -4.91
CA ARG A 16 6.53 11.21 -5.31
C ARG A 16 5.18 11.49 -5.97
N GLU A 17 4.78 10.65 -6.91
CA GLU A 17 3.53 10.81 -7.66
C GLU A 17 2.31 10.60 -6.75
N TYR A 18 2.37 9.61 -5.85
CA TYR A 18 1.34 9.38 -4.83
C TYR A 18 1.20 10.56 -3.86
N ALA A 19 2.31 11.18 -3.48
CA ALA A 19 2.29 12.40 -2.66
C ALA A 19 1.78 13.64 -3.42
N GLY A 20 1.48 13.52 -4.73
CA GLY A 20 1.05 14.64 -5.57
C GLY A 20 2.17 15.61 -5.93
N PHE A 21 3.44 15.17 -5.85
CA PHE A 21 4.58 16.00 -6.19
C PHE A 21 4.94 15.81 -7.67
N SER A 22 5.03 16.93 -8.41
CA SER A 22 5.72 16.91 -9.70
C SER A 22 7.23 16.75 -9.50
N LEU A 23 7.94 16.26 -10.51
CA LEU A 23 9.41 16.18 -10.45
C LEU A 23 10.05 17.57 -10.23
N THR A 24 9.44 18.63 -10.77
CA THR A 24 9.86 20.02 -10.54
C THR A 24 9.67 20.43 -9.07
N ARG A 25 8.50 20.13 -8.48
CA ARG A 25 8.21 20.42 -7.08
C ARG A 25 9.13 19.63 -6.15
N MET A 26 9.46 18.40 -6.54
CA MET A 26 10.38 17.55 -5.79
C MET A 26 11.81 18.06 -5.83
N ALA A 27 12.28 18.51 -7.00
CA ALA A 27 13.58 19.17 -7.13
C ALA A 27 13.69 20.38 -6.20
N GLN A 28 12.64 21.22 -6.14
CA GLN A 28 12.57 22.36 -5.21
C GLN A 28 12.57 21.91 -3.74
N ALA A 29 11.83 20.86 -3.39
CA ALA A 29 11.71 20.39 -2.02
C ALA A 29 12.97 19.66 -1.49
N THR A 30 13.77 19.08 -2.39
CA THR A 30 14.96 18.29 -2.05
C THR A 30 16.29 19.01 -2.32
N ASN A 31 16.23 20.16 -3.00
CA ASN A 31 17.39 20.90 -3.52
C ASN A 31 18.25 20.14 -4.56
N TYR A 32 17.77 19.01 -5.06
CA TYR A 32 18.38 18.35 -6.22
C TYR A 32 17.89 18.95 -7.53
N SER A 33 18.67 18.81 -8.60
CA SER A 33 18.20 19.22 -9.91
C SER A 33 17.12 18.26 -10.42
N LYS A 34 16.13 18.80 -11.15
CA LYS A 34 15.08 18.00 -11.79
C LYS A 34 15.67 16.90 -12.69
N SER A 35 16.74 17.22 -13.42
CA SER A 35 17.44 16.25 -14.28
C SER A 35 18.04 15.11 -13.47
N TYR A 36 18.76 15.41 -12.39
CA TYR A 36 19.35 14.40 -11.52
C TYR A 36 18.29 13.48 -10.92
N LEU A 37 17.20 14.04 -10.37
CA LEU A 37 16.10 13.23 -9.84
C LEU A 37 15.44 12.37 -10.91
N GLY A 38 15.28 12.88 -12.14
CA GLY A 38 14.77 12.10 -13.26
C GLY A 38 15.65 10.91 -13.62
N LEU A 39 16.98 11.09 -13.62
CA LEU A 39 17.94 10.01 -13.85
C LEU A 39 17.92 8.97 -12.73
N VAL A 40 17.75 9.40 -11.48
CA VAL A 40 17.61 8.48 -10.35
C VAL A 40 16.29 7.71 -10.43
N GLU A 41 15.17 8.38 -10.69
CA GLU A 41 13.84 7.75 -10.78
C GLU A 41 13.69 6.80 -11.96
N THR A 42 14.50 6.97 -13.01
CA THR A 42 14.55 6.08 -14.17
C THR A 42 15.61 4.98 -14.03
N GLY A 43 16.36 4.96 -12.93
CA GLY A 43 17.40 3.96 -12.67
C GLY A 43 18.69 4.16 -13.46
N VAL A 44 18.84 5.26 -14.19
CA VAL A 44 20.10 5.63 -14.87
C VAL A 44 21.17 5.96 -13.84
N ASN A 45 20.78 6.65 -12.77
CA ASN A 45 21.63 6.90 -11.61
C ASN A 45 21.18 6.00 -10.44
N PRO A 46 22.13 5.54 -9.59
CA PRO A 46 21.79 4.76 -8.41
C PRO A 46 21.01 5.58 -7.39
N VAL A 47 20.13 4.91 -6.66
CA VAL A 47 19.44 5.49 -5.49
C VAL A 47 20.41 5.48 -4.31
N THR A 48 20.85 6.66 -3.88
CA THR A 48 21.71 6.81 -2.70
C THR A 48 20.87 7.00 -1.43
N LEU A 49 21.44 6.70 -0.27
CA LEU A 49 20.80 6.95 1.03
C LEU A 49 20.44 8.43 1.23
N GLU A 50 21.23 9.35 0.69
CA GLU A 50 20.94 10.78 0.74
C GLU A 50 19.70 11.15 -0.08
N VAL A 51 19.52 10.55 -1.27
CA VAL A 51 18.32 10.75 -2.09
C VAL A 51 17.10 10.18 -1.37
N VAL A 52 17.21 8.99 -0.77
CA VAL A 52 16.12 8.39 0.02
C VAL A 52 15.74 9.33 1.17
N ALA A 53 16.71 9.80 1.95
CA ALA A 53 16.45 10.72 3.07
C ALA A 53 15.89 12.07 2.61
N ALA A 54 16.29 12.57 1.44
CA ALA A 54 15.73 13.78 0.86
C ALA A 54 14.26 13.57 0.44
N TYR A 55 13.93 12.42 -0.14
CA TYR A 55 12.55 12.07 -0.45
C TYR A 55 11.72 11.97 0.81
N GLU A 56 12.25 11.30 1.85
CA GLU A 56 11.60 11.18 3.15
C GLU A 56 11.27 12.51 3.80
N ARG A 57 12.21 13.47 3.76
CA ARG A 57 11.98 14.82 4.28
C ARG A 57 10.96 15.60 3.45
N ALA A 58 11.04 15.51 2.12
CA ALA A 58 10.20 16.30 1.22
C ALA A 58 8.74 15.84 1.21
N LEU A 59 8.49 14.53 1.35
CA LEU A 59 7.15 13.95 1.30
C LEU A 59 6.61 13.58 2.70
N GLY A 60 7.43 13.70 3.76
CA GLY A 60 7.09 13.49 5.17
C GLY A 60 7.37 12.06 5.67
N ALA A 61 7.79 11.86 6.93
CA ALA A 61 8.12 10.53 7.47
C ALA A 61 6.97 9.52 7.21
N GLY A 62 7.23 8.49 6.38
CA GLY A 62 6.19 7.59 5.83
C GLY A 62 6.04 7.61 4.30
N VAL A 63 6.87 8.37 3.59
CA VAL A 63 6.93 8.47 2.11
C VAL A 63 6.92 7.12 1.39
N TYR A 64 7.61 6.14 1.97
CA TYR A 64 7.49 4.77 1.55
C TYR A 64 6.47 4.11 2.44
N ARG A 65 5.30 3.78 1.88
CA ARG A 65 4.61 2.60 2.38
C ARG A 65 5.57 1.42 2.17
N SER A 66 6.00 0.86 3.30
CA SER A 66 6.72 -0.40 3.26
C SER A 66 5.83 -1.44 2.59
N ASP A 67 6.43 -2.35 1.84
CA ASP A 67 5.65 -3.47 1.36
C ASP A 67 5.43 -4.46 2.51
N ILE A 68 4.41 -5.30 2.36
CA ILE A 68 4.22 -6.43 3.24
C ILE A 68 5.39 -7.42 3.09
N ASN A 69 5.76 -8.07 4.17
CA ASN A 69 6.78 -9.13 4.14
C ASN A 69 6.13 -10.46 3.75
N HIS A 70 5.81 -10.62 2.45
CA HIS A 70 5.12 -11.80 1.92
C HIS A 70 5.98 -12.54 0.87
N PRO A 71 6.11 -13.88 0.93
CA PRO A 71 7.03 -14.64 0.08
C PRO A 71 6.65 -14.66 -1.41
N ARG A 72 5.37 -14.45 -1.74
CA ARG A 72 4.85 -14.43 -3.12
C ARG A 72 4.36 -13.05 -3.58
N LEU A 73 4.92 -11.99 -2.98
CA LEU A 73 4.54 -10.62 -3.31
C LEU A 73 4.81 -10.32 -4.79
N LYS A 74 3.79 -9.78 -5.49
CA LYS A 74 3.89 -9.36 -6.89
C LYS A 74 4.30 -7.90 -6.98
N LYS A 75 5.15 -7.59 -7.96
CA LYS A 75 5.70 -6.26 -8.23
C LYS A 75 5.63 -5.96 -9.72
N ILE A 76 5.74 -4.68 -10.06
CA ILE A 76 5.87 -4.20 -11.43
C ILE A 76 7.36 -4.19 -11.80
N ASP A 77 7.70 -4.84 -12.90
CA ASP A 77 9.10 -4.98 -13.35
C ASP A 77 9.59 -3.81 -14.21
N GLY A 78 8.68 -2.93 -14.63
CA GLY A 78 9.01 -1.72 -15.38
C GLY A 78 7.81 -1.09 -16.11
N PRO A 79 8.04 -0.01 -16.88
CA PRO A 79 6.98 0.73 -17.57
C PRO A 79 6.16 -0.10 -18.57
N GLY A 80 6.81 -1.02 -19.30
CA GLY A 80 6.12 -1.91 -20.24
C GLY A 80 5.17 -2.89 -19.53
N HIS A 81 5.56 -3.40 -18.36
CA HIS A 81 4.72 -4.25 -17.53
C HIS A 81 3.52 -3.44 -16.99
N LEU A 82 3.72 -2.20 -16.53
CA LEU A 82 2.61 -1.32 -16.10
C LEU A 82 1.59 -1.08 -17.23
N GLN A 83 2.07 -0.83 -18.45
CA GLN A 83 1.19 -0.63 -19.60
C GLN A 83 0.38 -1.89 -19.91
N HIS A 84 1.01 -3.07 -19.88
CA HIS A 84 0.34 -4.35 -20.05
C HIS A 84 -0.75 -4.56 -18.99
N ILE A 85 -0.43 -4.36 -17.71
CA ILE A 85 -1.39 -4.47 -16.60
C ILE A 85 -2.58 -3.54 -16.86
N ARG A 86 -2.33 -2.29 -17.27
CA ARG A 86 -3.40 -1.32 -17.55
C ARG A 86 -4.35 -1.81 -18.66
N GLU A 87 -3.80 -2.30 -19.76
CA GLU A 87 -4.59 -2.84 -20.87
C GLU A 87 -5.38 -4.08 -20.46
N ALA A 88 -4.75 -4.98 -19.71
CA ALA A 88 -5.37 -6.19 -19.19
C ALA A 88 -6.57 -5.85 -18.29
N VAL A 89 -6.38 -5.00 -17.27
CA VAL A 89 -7.46 -4.68 -16.34
C VAL A 89 -8.58 -3.86 -16.97
N GLU A 90 -8.29 -3.03 -17.98
CA GLU A 90 -9.33 -2.33 -18.75
C GLU A 90 -10.19 -3.33 -19.54
N SER A 91 -9.56 -4.38 -20.10
CA SER A 91 -10.25 -5.45 -20.85
C SER A 91 -11.01 -6.46 -19.97
N GLY A 92 -10.86 -6.37 -18.64
CA GLY A 92 -11.50 -7.29 -17.71
C GLY A 92 -10.68 -8.53 -17.36
N ASP A 93 -9.38 -8.53 -17.66
CA ASP A 93 -8.42 -9.51 -17.16
C ASP A 93 -7.75 -8.97 -15.87
N PRO A 94 -7.85 -9.66 -14.72
CA PRO A 94 -7.21 -9.23 -13.49
C PRO A 94 -5.68 -9.36 -13.47
N ASP A 95 -5.06 -10.05 -14.44
CA ASP A 95 -3.60 -10.17 -14.58
C ASP A 95 -2.87 -10.43 -13.24
N ILE A 96 -1.90 -9.60 -12.86
CA ILE A 96 -1.07 -9.77 -11.66
C ILE A 96 -1.90 -9.81 -10.37
N PHE A 97 -3.07 -9.16 -10.35
CA PHE A 97 -3.94 -9.08 -9.18
C PHE A 97 -4.61 -10.43 -8.88
N ALA A 98 -4.67 -11.36 -9.83
CA ALA A 98 -5.14 -12.73 -9.58
C ALA A 98 -4.03 -13.72 -9.21
N GLN A 99 -2.76 -13.37 -9.43
CA GLN A 99 -1.62 -14.30 -9.32
C GLN A 99 -1.01 -14.37 -7.91
N GLY A 100 -1.23 -13.35 -7.09
CA GLY A 100 -0.65 -13.23 -5.75
C GLY A 100 -0.94 -11.86 -5.13
N PRO A 101 -0.64 -11.65 -3.85
CA PRO A 101 -0.79 -10.34 -3.23
C PRO A 101 0.13 -9.33 -3.91
N THR A 102 -0.38 -8.14 -4.19
CA THR A 102 0.39 -7.06 -4.82
C THR A 102 1.06 -6.18 -3.78
N SER A 103 2.23 -5.64 -4.14
CA SER A 103 2.92 -4.64 -3.31
C SER A 103 2.16 -3.33 -3.29
N SER A 104 2.28 -2.55 -2.21
CA SER A 104 1.69 -1.20 -2.14
C SER A 104 2.14 -0.28 -3.28
N SER A 105 3.35 -0.53 -3.81
CA SER A 105 3.89 0.19 -4.96
C SER A 105 3.17 -0.12 -6.28
N VAL A 106 2.60 -1.33 -6.42
CA VAL A 106 1.73 -1.69 -7.56
C VAL A 106 0.48 -0.84 -7.50
N ASP A 107 -0.16 -0.78 -6.33
CA ASP A 107 -1.42 -0.06 -6.17
C ASP A 107 -1.25 1.44 -6.43
N ALA A 108 -0.20 2.02 -5.86
CA ALA A 108 0.17 3.42 -6.08
C ALA A 108 0.55 3.74 -7.54
N ALA A 109 1.12 2.80 -8.28
CA ALA A 109 1.49 2.99 -9.69
C ALA A 109 0.30 2.79 -10.63
N VAL A 110 -0.59 1.85 -10.31
CA VAL A 110 -1.70 1.45 -11.18
C VAL A 110 -2.89 2.38 -10.97
N ALA A 111 -3.33 2.61 -9.73
CA ALA A 111 -4.56 3.35 -9.42
C ALA A 111 -4.68 4.72 -10.15
N PRO A 112 -3.63 5.56 -10.23
CA PRO A 112 -3.73 6.87 -10.89
C PRO A 112 -3.93 6.83 -12.41
N VAL A 113 -3.65 5.69 -13.06
CA VAL A 113 -3.68 5.57 -14.53
C VAL A 113 -4.84 4.70 -15.04
N LEU A 114 -5.73 4.26 -14.16
CA LEU A 114 -6.87 3.42 -14.52
C LEU A 114 -8.00 4.22 -15.17
N GLY A 115 -8.61 3.62 -16.21
CA GLY A 115 -9.81 4.15 -16.85
C GLY A 115 -11.08 3.79 -16.07
N PRO A 116 -12.23 4.37 -16.44
CA PRO A 116 -13.51 4.06 -15.83
C PRO A 116 -13.90 2.57 -15.91
N GLN A 117 -13.56 1.89 -17.03
CA GLN A 117 -13.90 0.48 -17.20
C GLN A 117 -13.05 -0.41 -16.27
N ALA A 118 -11.75 -0.14 -16.14
CA ALA A 118 -10.93 -0.80 -15.14
C ALA A 118 -11.50 -0.60 -13.72
N MET A 119 -11.96 0.61 -13.38
CA MET A 119 -12.56 0.85 -12.06
C MET A 119 -13.82 0.04 -11.81
N GLU A 120 -14.68 -0.09 -12.82
CA GLU A 120 -15.83 -0.97 -12.73
C GLU A 120 -15.43 -2.43 -12.56
N ASN A 121 -14.37 -2.88 -13.26
CA ASN A 121 -13.84 -4.23 -13.11
C ASN A 121 -13.31 -4.48 -11.69
N PHE A 122 -12.58 -3.53 -11.10
CA PHE A 122 -12.09 -3.64 -9.72
C PHE A 122 -13.22 -3.69 -8.69
N ARG A 123 -14.32 -2.95 -8.87
CA ARG A 123 -15.51 -3.08 -8.00
C ARG A 123 -16.13 -4.47 -8.08
N ARG A 124 -16.31 -4.99 -9.30
CA ARG A 124 -16.82 -6.35 -9.51
C ARG A 124 -15.90 -7.40 -8.90
N TRP A 125 -14.58 -7.22 -9.03
CA TRP A 125 -13.61 -8.14 -8.45
C TRP A 125 -13.52 -8.06 -6.94
N ALA A 126 -13.64 -6.88 -6.32
CA ALA A 126 -13.64 -6.73 -4.87
C ALA A 126 -14.79 -7.53 -4.22
N VAL A 127 -15.97 -7.52 -4.85
CA VAL A 127 -17.16 -8.22 -4.34
C VAL A 127 -17.20 -9.69 -4.76
N GLY A 128 -16.94 -9.98 -6.04
CA GLY A 128 -17.21 -11.30 -6.65
C GLY A 128 -15.98 -12.02 -7.20
N GLY A 129 -14.76 -11.54 -6.93
CA GLY A 129 -13.53 -12.15 -7.39
C GLY A 129 -13.40 -13.61 -6.92
N ARG A 130 -12.96 -14.49 -7.84
CA ARG A 130 -12.88 -15.95 -7.63
C ARG A 130 -12.01 -16.37 -6.44
N THR A 131 -10.97 -15.60 -6.13
CA THR A 131 -10.04 -15.89 -5.04
C THR A 131 -10.06 -14.75 -4.04
N SER A 132 -9.84 -15.05 -2.76
CA SER A 132 -9.70 -14.02 -1.72
C SER A 132 -8.53 -13.07 -2.00
N THR A 133 -7.46 -13.56 -2.63
CA THR A 133 -6.33 -12.71 -3.07
C THR A 133 -6.77 -11.67 -4.10
N LEU A 134 -7.53 -12.07 -5.12
CA LEU A 134 -8.04 -11.11 -6.11
C LEU A 134 -8.96 -10.08 -5.46
N ARG A 135 -9.86 -10.53 -4.57
CA ARG A 135 -10.76 -9.63 -3.85
C ARG A 135 -10.00 -8.63 -2.97
N ALA A 136 -9.02 -9.11 -2.19
CA ALA A 136 -8.19 -8.27 -1.34
C ALA A 136 -7.37 -7.25 -2.14
N ASN A 137 -6.69 -7.68 -3.21
CA ASN A 137 -5.96 -6.77 -4.10
C ASN A 137 -6.87 -5.71 -4.73
N ALA A 138 -8.10 -6.10 -5.12
CA ALA A 138 -9.07 -5.16 -5.68
C ALA A 138 -9.56 -4.16 -4.63
N VAL A 139 -9.77 -4.60 -3.38
CA VAL A 139 -10.05 -3.71 -2.25
C VAL A 139 -8.93 -2.68 -2.07
N SER A 140 -7.66 -3.09 -2.17
CA SER A 140 -6.53 -2.15 -2.07
C SER A 140 -6.52 -1.11 -3.18
N ILE A 141 -6.71 -1.52 -4.44
CA ILE A 141 -6.82 -0.55 -5.55
C ILE A 141 -7.97 0.45 -5.34
N LEU A 142 -9.15 -0.03 -4.92
CA LEU A 142 -10.29 0.85 -4.64
C LEU A 142 -10.05 1.74 -3.41
N GLY A 143 -9.32 1.25 -2.41
CA GLY A 143 -8.96 2.00 -1.21
C GLY A 143 -8.11 3.24 -1.52
N PHE A 144 -7.17 3.10 -2.46
CA PHE A 144 -6.33 4.17 -2.99
C PHE A 144 -7.06 5.12 -3.96
N SER A 145 -8.06 4.62 -4.70
CA SER A 145 -8.77 5.44 -5.69
C SER A 145 -9.83 6.34 -5.06
N PRO A 146 -9.89 7.63 -5.42
CA PRO A 146 -10.88 8.56 -4.87
C PRO A 146 -12.30 8.18 -5.30
N GLY A 147 -13.28 8.52 -4.46
CA GLY A 147 -14.70 8.40 -4.77
C GLY A 147 -15.50 7.71 -3.66
N ARG A 148 -16.70 8.23 -3.38
CA ARG A 148 -17.59 7.71 -2.33
C ARG A 148 -18.00 6.26 -2.61
N GLU A 149 -18.33 5.96 -3.86
CA GLU A 149 -18.70 4.61 -4.30
C GLU A 149 -17.59 3.59 -4.03
N ASN A 150 -16.33 3.93 -4.33
CA ASN A 150 -15.19 3.05 -4.06
C ASN A 150 -15.04 2.80 -2.56
N ALA A 151 -15.15 3.86 -1.76
CA ALA A 151 -15.08 3.76 -0.30
C ALA A 151 -16.21 2.88 0.27
N GLU A 152 -17.44 3.02 -0.23
CA GLU A 152 -18.58 2.19 0.19
C GLU A 152 -18.37 0.71 -0.18
N VAL A 153 -17.85 0.41 -1.37
CA VAL A 153 -17.50 -0.98 -1.74
C VAL A 153 -16.43 -1.55 -0.81
N VAL A 154 -15.35 -0.80 -0.54
CA VAL A 154 -14.27 -1.22 0.37
C VAL A 154 -14.82 -1.55 1.76
N VAL A 155 -15.59 -0.64 2.35
CA VAL A 155 -16.18 -0.83 3.68
C VAL A 155 -17.10 -2.05 3.71
N ASN A 156 -18.01 -2.17 2.73
CA ASN A 156 -18.95 -3.30 2.66
C ASN A 156 -18.23 -4.64 2.56
N VAL A 157 -17.15 -4.74 1.77
CA VAL A 157 -16.36 -5.98 1.66
C VAL A 157 -15.65 -6.29 2.98
N LEU A 158 -15.02 -5.30 3.61
CA LEU A 158 -14.33 -5.50 4.89
C LEU A 158 -15.30 -5.87 6.03
N GLU A 159 -16.54 -5.41 5.98
CA GLU A 159 -17.57 -5.79 6.97
C GLU A 159 -18.12 -7.20 6.75
N SER A 160 -18.24 -7.66 5.50
CA SER A 160 -18.98 -8.89 5.13
C SER A 160 -18.13 -10.10 4.72
N ASP A 161 -16.89 -9.91 4.27
CA ASP A 161 -15.97 -10.99 3.87
C ASP A 161 -14.84 -11.13 4.89
N ASP A 162 -15.02 -12.04 5.85
CA ASP A 162 -14.06 -12.30 6.92
C ASP A 162 -12.68 -12.69 6.41
N VAL A 163 -12.60 -13.41 5.28
CA VAL A 163 -11.33 -13.86 4.71
C VAL A 163 -10.58 -12.68 4.10
N VAL A 164 -11.27 -11.83 3.35
CA VAL A 164 -10.66 -10.60 2.78
C VAL A 164 -10.27 -9.65 3.90
N ARG A 165 -11.15 -9.41 4.88
CA ARG A 165 -10.84 -8.60 6.06
C ARG A 165 -9.56 -9.09 6.74
N ARG A 166 -9.45 -10.38 7.02
CA ARG A 166 -8.24 -10.97 7.65
C ARG A 166 -6.97 -10.68 6.85
N LEU A 167 -7.03 -10.79 5.52
CA LEU A 167 -5.88 -10.50 4.65
C LEU A 167 -5.50 -9.01 4.68
N CYS A 168 -6.47 -8.10 4.59
CA CYS A 168 -6.26 -6.66 4.66
C CYS A 168 -5.67 -6.22 6.01
N LEU A 169 -6.20 -6.76 7.12
CA LEU A 169 -5.67 -6.52 8.47
C LEU A 169 -4.21 -7.00 8.60
N ALA A 170 -3.90 -8.20 8.10
CA ALA A 170 -2.54 -8.72 8.13
C ALA A 170 -1.59 -7.91 7.23
N SER A 171 -2.06 -7.42 6.07
CA SER A 171 -1.30 -6.50 5.23
C SER A 171 -0.92 -5.23 5.98
N GLU A 172 -1.86 -4.62 6.70
CA GLU A 172 -1.60 -3.44 7.52
C GLU A 172 -0.60 -3.71 8.64
N VAL A 173 -0.78 -4.80 9.39
CA VAL A 173 0.16 -5.17 10.46
C VAL A 173 1.57 -5.42 9.90
N SER A 174 1.68 -6.23 8.84
CA SER A 174 2.97 -6.55 8.21
C SER A 174 3.63 -5.28 7.67
N ARG A 175 2.88 -4.43 6.97
CA ARG A 175 3.39 -3.15 6.45
C ARG A 175 3.91 -2.25 7.57
N LEU A 176 3.12 -2.03 8.61
CA LEU A 176 3.46 -1.07 9.66
C LEU A 176 4.58 -1.58 10.56
N THR A 177 4.66 -2.89 10.82
CA THR A 177 5.62 -3.45 11.78
C THR A 177 6.80 -4.15 11.13
N GLN A 178 6.69 -4.50 9.85
CA GLN A 178 7.64 -5.31 9.09
C GLN A 178 7.87 -6.70 9.70
N CYS A 179 6.89 -7.21 10.47
CA CYS A 179 6.91 -8.60 10.92
C CYS A 179 6.67 -9.58 9.77
N ALA A 180 7.04 -10.84 10.00
CA ALA A 180 6.78 -11.93 9.06
C ALA A 180 5.27 -12.11 8.82
N TRP A 181 4.90 -12.60 7.63
CA TRP A 181 3.49 -12.71 7.23
C TRP A 181 2.64 -13.58 8.17
N ASP A 182 3.19 -14.67 8.68
CA ASP A 182 2.53 -15.56 9.64
C ASP A 182 2.24 -14.87 10.98
N VAL A 183 3.19 -14.05 11.47
CA VAL A 183 2.97 -13.18 12.64
C VAL A 183 1.88 -12.16 12.35
N ALA A 184 1.90 -11.53 11.18
CA ALA A 184 0.89 -10.54 10.80
C ALA A 184 -0.52 -11.16 10.72
N LEU A 185 -0.63 -12.38 10.19
CA LEU A 185 -1.87 -13.16 10.19
C LEU A 185 -2.34 -13.47 11.61
N ALA A 186 -1.44 -13.89 12.50
CA ALA A 186 -1.79 -14.16 13.90
C ALA A 186 -2.31 -12.91 14.62
N VAL A 187 -1.70 -11.75 14.36
CA VAL A 187 -2.18 -10.46 14.91
C VAL A 187 -3.50 -10.00 14.27
N ALA A 188 -3.74 -10.32 13.00
CA ALA A 188 -5.04 -10.06 12.37
C ALA A 188 -6.16 -10.88 13.02
N ASP A 189 -5.86 -12.11 13.43
CA ASP A 189 -6.78 -13.01 14.14
C ASP A 189 -6.97 -12.59 15.61
N ASP A 190 -5.88 -12.21 16.28
CA ASP A 190 -5.87 -11.72 17.67
C ASP A 190 -4.99 -10.46 17.81
N PRO A 191 -5.57 -9.25 17.65
CA PRO A 191 -4.82 -8.00 17.74
C PRO A 191 -4.18 -7.74 19.12
N VAL A 192 -4.72 -8.37 20.17
CA VAL A 192 -4.23 -8.24 21.55
C VAL A 192 -2.86 -8.90 21.69
N GLY A 193 -2.60 -9.98 20.95
CA GLY A 193 -1.34 -10.71 20.92
C GLY A 193 -0.20 -10.07 20.11
N ALA A 194 -0.35 -8.80 19.67
CA ALA A 194 0.69 -8.11 18.92
C ALA A 194 2.02 -8.02 19.71
N PRO A 195 3.20 -8.37 19.13
CA PRO A 195 4.47 -8.38 19.87
C PRO A 195 4.90 -7.04 20.46
N GLU A 196 4.55 -5.92 19.81
CA GLU A 196 4.81 -4.57 20.28
C GLU A 196 3.51 -3.74 20.20
N PRO A 197 2.52 -3.97 21.08
CA PRO A 197 1.15 -3.49 20.88
C PRO A 197 1.05 -1.96 20.91
N ARG A 198 1.77 -1.30 21.84
CA ARG A 198 1.83 0.17 21.91
C ARG A 198 2.43 0.81 20.65
N LYS A 199 3.47 0.19 20.08
CA LYS A 199 4.14 0.67 18.86
C LYS A 199 3.27 0.48 17.63
N LEU A 200 2.60 -0.67 17.52
CA LEU A 200 1.63 -0.92 16.45
C LEU A 200 0.47 0.09 16.56
N ALA A 201 -0.11 0.28 17.74
CA ALA A 201 -1.19 1.24 17.95
C ALA A 201 -0.81 2.68 17.58
N ALA A 202 0.40 3.13 17.94
CA ALA A 202 0.88 4.46 17.55
C ALA A 202 0.97 4.66 16.03
N LYS A 203 1.26 3.58 15.27
CA LYS A 203 1.26 3.61 13.81
C LYS A 203 -0.15 3.56 13.23
N LEU A 204 -1.00 2.67 13.74
CA LEU A 204 -2.41 2.57 13.34
C LEU A 204 -3.16 3.88 13.59
N ALA A 205 -2.89 4.59 14.69
CA ALA A 205 -3.53 5.88 14.98
C ALA A 205 -3.28 6.94 13.89
N LYS A 206 -2.13 6.86 13.21
CA LYS A 206 -1.82 7.73 12.06
C LYS A 206 -2.59 7.31 10.81
N GLU A 207 -2.63 6.01 10.52
CA GLU A 207 -3.35 5.46 9.35
C GLU A 207 -4.86 5.66 9.48
N ALA A 208 -5.43 5.56 10.69
CA ALA A 208 -6.87 5.72 10.95
C ALA A 208 -7.42 7.10 10.55
N VAL A 209 -6.55 8.11 10.44
CA VAL A 209 -6.92 9.49 10.06
C VAL A 209 -6.34 9.92 8.71
N ASP A 210 -5.65 9.05 7.97
CA ASP A 210 -5.11 9.39 6.64
C ASP A 210 -6.21 9.38 5.57
N PRO A 211 -6.60 10.53 4.99
CA PRO A 211 -7.72 10.58 4.05
C PRO A 211 -7.47 9.87 2.71
N LYS A 212 -6.22 9.47 2.42
CA LYS A 212 -5.82 8.98 1.10
C LYS A 212 -6.14 7.52 0.84
N ASP A 213 -6.41 6.74 1.87
CA ASP A 213 -6.67 5.32 1.74
C ASP A 213 -7.82 4.88 2.64
N THR A 214 -8.90 4.42 2.02
CA THR A 214 -10.08 3.92 2.75
C THR A 214 -9.82 2.58 3.43
N GLU A 215 -9.09 1.66 2.79
CA GLU A 215 -8.80 0.34 3.35
C GLU A 215 -7.95 0.47 4.61
N ALA A 216 -6.82 1.18 4.51
CA ALA A 216 -5.91 1.36 5.64
C ALA A 216 -6.60 2.07 6.82
N ARG A 217 -7.41 3.10 6.55
CA ARG A 217 -8.19 3.77 7.61
C ARG A 217 -9.13 2.81 8.33
N TRP A 218 -9.89 2.02 7.56
CA TRP A 218 -10.86 1.09 8.13
C TRP A 218 -10.14 0.00 8.96
N CYS A 219 -9.09 -0.60 8.40
CA CYS A 219 -8.29 -1.62 9.07
C CYS A 219 -7.63 -1.07 10.34
N ALA A 220 -7.10 0.14 10.30
CA ALA A 220 -6.50 0.80 11.45
C ALA A 220 -7.52 1.04 12.58
N GLY A 221 -8.72 1.53 12.24
CA GLY A 221 -9.81 1.68 13.21
C GLY A 221 -10.22 0.34 13.82
N TYR A 222 -10.36 -0.70 13.01
CA TYR A 222 -10.72 -2.05 13.44
C TYR A 222 -9.72 -2.65 14.43
N LEU A 223 -8.42 -2.53 14.13
CA LEU A 223 -7.33 -3.03 14.97
C LEU A 223 -7.25 -2.24 16.27
N LEU A 224 -7.26 -0.91 16.22
CA LEU A 224 -7.20 -0.06 17.42
C LEU A 224 -8.33 -0.36 18.40
N GLN A 225 -9.55 -0.53 17.89
CA GLN A 225 -10.71 -0.86 18.72
C GLN A 225 -10.48 -2.15 19.53
N ARG A 226 -9.87 -3.17 18.93
CA ARG A 226 -9.59 -4.47 19.56
C ARG A 226 -8.38 -4.45 20.46
N MET A 227 -7.38 -3.65 20.13
CA MET A 227 -6.17 -3.48 20.92
C MET A 227 -6.38 -2.65 22.19
N ALA A 228 -7.48 -1.89 22.29
CA ALA A 228 -7.71 -0.94 23.39
C ALA A 228 -7.45 -1.52 24.80
N VAL A 229 -7.76 -2.79 25.01
CA VAL A 229 -7.56 -3.51 26.28
C VAL A 229 -6.10 -3.65 26.72
N VAL A 230 -5.14 -3.64 25.79
CA VAL A 230 -3.69 -3.77 26.07
C VAL A 230 -2.92 -2.45 25.91
N LEU A 231 -3.63 -1.35 25.67
CA LEU A 231 -3.03 -0.01 25.54
C LEU A 231 -3.12 0.82 26.83
N GLY A 232 -3.80 0.29 27.86
CA GLY A 232 -3.89 0.91 29.18
C GLY A 232 -2.55 0.93 29.95
N PRO A 233 -2.52 1.61 31.10
CA PRO A 233 -1.40 1.51 32.03
C PRO A 233 -1.18 0.05 32.42
N GLU A 234 0.09 -0.36 32.49
CA GLU A 234 0.46 -1.60 33.17
C GLU A 234 0.28 -1.34 34.67
N ASP A 235 -0.42 -2.25 35.38
CA ASP A 235 -0.47 -2.24 36.84
C ASP A 235 0.93 -2.41 37.46
#